data_AF-A0A291F800-F1
#
_entry.id   AF-A0A291F800-F1
#
_cell.length_a   1.000
_cell.length_b   1.000
_cell.length_c   1.000
_cell.angle_alpha   90.00
_cell.angle_beta   90.00
_cell.angle_gamma   90.00
#
_symmetry.space_group_name_H-M   'P 1'
#
loop_
_entity.id
_entity.type
_entity.pdbx_description
1 polymer ?
#
loop_
_entity_poly.entity_id
_entity_poly.type
_entity_poly.pdbx_seq_one_letter_code
_entity_poly.pdbx_strand_id
1 'polypeptide(L)'
;MFTIYTYLAPVVAIVLVFLNYLMSNNNSYIEKDGPFECGFTSYQQTRSAFSVAFILVAILFLPFDLEMSSILPYVVSAYSNGTYGLTILVIFLLSLVIAFVYEINLGALNLERRYTPIVKPLINKLYL
;
A
#
# COMPACT_ATOMS: atom_id res chain seq x y z
N MET A 1 2.67 -25.75 21.38
CA MET A 1 3.75 -25.05 20.62
C MET A 1 3.26 -23.74 20.00
N PHE A 2 2.15 -23.72 19.25
CA PHE A 2 1.62 -22.48 18.64
C PHE A 2 1.35 -21.34 19.67
N THR A 3 0.62 -21.64 20.74
CA THR A 3 0.31 -20.67 21.81
C THR A 3 1.55 -20.10 22.49
N ILE A 4 2.60 -20.92 22.65
CA ILE A 4 3.87 -20.49 23.25
C ILE A 4 4.55 -19.48 22.33
N TYR A 5 4.58 -19.75 21.02
CA TYR A 5 5.21 -18.85 20.05
C TYR A 5 4.49 -17.49 19.95
N THR A 6 3.15 -17.50 19.94
CA THR A 6 2.36 -16.26 19.84
C THR A 6 2.58 -15.31 21.01
N TYR A 7 2.85 -15.83 22.21
CA TYR A 7 3.15 -15.00 23.39
C TYR A 7 4.65 -14.69 23.51
N LEU A 8 5.53 -15.60 23.13
CA LEU A 8 6.98 -15.42 23.29
C LEU A 8 7.55 -14.32 22.38
N ALA A 9 7.12 -14.26 21.11
CA ALA A 9 7.61 -13.26 20.15
C ALA A 9 7.42 -11.79 20.62
N PRO A 10 6.21 -11.35 21.01
CA PRO A 10 6.03 -9.97 21.49
C PRO A 10 6.71 -9.73 22.84
N VAL A 11 6.76 -10.72 23.73
CA VAL A 11 7.44 -10.58 25.03
C VAL A 11 8.93 -10.34 24.84
N VAL A 12 9.60 -11.10 23.96
CA VAL A 12 11.01 -10.90 23.65
C VAL A 12 11.26 -9.51 23.05
N ALA A 13 10.39 -9.06 22.14
CA ALA A 13 10.51 -7.72 21.55
C ALA A 13 10.41 -6.61 22.63
N ILE A 14 9.45 -6.72 23.55
CA ILE A 14 9.29 -5.77 24.66
C ILE A 14 10.49 -5.80 25.59
N VAL A 15 11.01 -6.97 25.94
CA VAL A 15 12.19 -7.11 26.80
C VAL A 15 13.41 -6.44 26.16
N LEU A 16 13.63 -6.60 24.85
CA LEU A 16 14.76 -5.98 24.15
C LEU A 16 14.65 -4.44 24.12
N VAL A 17 13.45 -3.91 23.85
CA VAL A 17 13.21 -2.46 23.92
C VAL A 17 13.39 -1.93 25.34
N PHE A 18 12.91 -2.66 26.34
CA PHE A 18 13.05 -2.30 27.75
C PHE A 18 14.51 -2.32 28.22
N LEU A 19 15.28 -3.33 27.82
CA LEU A 19 16.72 -3.40 28.08
C LEU A 19 17.47 -2.25 27.39
N ASN A 20 17.11 -1.93 26.15
CA ASN A 20 17.70 -0.77 25.46
C ASN A 20 17.40 0.52 26.22
N TYR A 21 16.15 0.72 26.67
CA TYR A 21 15.78 1.90 27.46
C TYR A 21 16.57 2.01 28.78
N LEU A 22 16.81 0.89 29.47
CA LEU A 22 17.58 0.88 30.72
C LEU A 22 19.09 1.09 30.52
N MET A 23 19.67 0.54 29.44
CA MET A 23 21.12 0.54 29.22
C MET A 23 21.60 1.68 28.31
N SER A 24 20.72 2.29 27.51
CA SER A 24 21.07 3.32 26.54
C SER A 24 21.37 4.65 27.22
N ASN A 25 22.49 5.26 26.83
CA ASN A 25 22.84 6.60 27.30
C ASN A 25 22.00 7.64 26.54
N ASN A 26 20.96 8.17 27.18
CA ASN A 26 20.11 9.19 26.57
C ASN A 26 20.64 10.60 26.83
N ASN A 27 21.46 11.13 25.92
CA ASN A 27 21.83 12.54 25.89
C ASN A 27 20.91 13.31 24.93
N SER A 28 19.83 13.86 25.46
CA SER A 28 18.85 14.70 24.75
C SER A 28 19.34 16.14 24.67
N TYR A 29 19.32 16.72 23.47
CA TYR A 29 19.58 18.13 23.22
C TYR A 29 18.60 18.63 22.16
N ILE A 30 18.31 19.93 22.18
CA ILE A 30 17.25 20.55 21.37
C ILE A 30 17.36 20.17 19.88
N GLU A 31 18.57 20.22 19.33
CA GLU A 31 18.84 19.87 17.93
C GLU A 31 18.76 18.36 17.62
N LYS A 32 18.86 17.48 18.64
CA LYS A 32 18.74 16.02 18.50
C LYS A 32 17.28 15.59 18.43
N ASP A 33 16.47 16.25 19.24
CA ASP A 33 15.07 15.90 19.46
C ASP A 33 14.16 16.59 18.42
N GLY A 34 14.69 17.57 17.67
CA GLY A 34 14.03 18.24 16.55
C GLY A 34 14.08 17.45 15.23
N PRO A 35 13.19 17.76 14.28
CA PRO A 35 13.24 17.18 12.94
C PRO A 35 14.51 17.61 12.21
N PHE A 36 15.07 16.71 11.40
CA PHE A 36 16.21 17.04 10.55
C PHE A 36 15.77 17.97 9.41
N GLU A 37 16.00 19.27 9.58
CA GLU A 37 15.74 20.30 8.58
C GLU A 37 17.05 20.99 8.19
N CYS A 38 17.26 21.26 6.89
CA CYS A 38 18.46 21.94 6.39
C CYS A 38 18.50 23.45 6.74
N GLY A 39 18.07 23.85 7.95
CA GLY A 39 18.19 25.22 8.47
C GLY A 39 16.99 26.15 8.22
N PHE A 40 15.83 25.62 7.82
CA PHE A 40 14.62 26.44 7.62
C PHE A 40 13.39 25.77 8.23
N THR A 41 12.79 26.43 9.24
CA THR A 41 11.50 26.03 9.81
C THR A 41 10.40 26.36 8.81
N SER A 42 9.86 25.36 8.13
CA SER A 42 8.74 25.61 7.26
C SER A 42 7.43 25.61 8.07
N TYR A 43 6.87 26.80 8.29
CA TYR A 43 5.44 26.93 8.58
C TYR A 43 4.68 26.54 7.31
N GLN A 44 4.60 25.23 7.05
CA GLN A 44 3.97 24.67 5.87
C GLN A 44 2.66 23.98 6.23
N GLN A 45 1.76 23.98 5.27
CA GLN A 45 0.51 23.24 5.35
C GLN A 45 0.81 21.76 5.65
N THR A 46 0.11 21.18 6.63
CA THR A 46 0.29 19.78 7.06
C THR A 46 -0.08 18.76 5.97
N ARG A 47 -0.74 19.21 4.90
CA ARG A 47 -1.16 18.38 3.77
C ARG A 47 -0.34 18.70 2.53
N SER A 48 0.43 17.72 2.08
CA SER A 48 1.06 17.70 0.76
C SER A 48 0.08 17.24 -0.31
N ALA A 49 0.15 17.83 -1.51
CA ALA A 49 -0.58 17.32 -2.66
C ALA A 49 0.03 15.99 -3.12
N PHE A 50 -0.77 14.93 -3.15
CA PHE A 50 -0.40 13.61 -3.66
C PHE A 50 -1.29 13.25 -4.87
N SER A 51 -0.84 12.31 -5.70
CA SER A 51 -1.65 11.85 -6.83
C SER A 51 -2.83 11.01 -6.37
N VAL A 52 -3.98 11.14 -7.04
CA VAL A 52 -5.21 10.41 -6.71
C VAL A 52 -5.02 8.89 -6.77
N ALA A 53 -4.09 8.41 -7.60
CA ALA A 53 -3.76 6.99 -7.72
C ALA A 53 -3.41 6.33 -6.36
N PHE A 54 -2.75 7.05 -5.44
CA PHE A 54 -2.38 6.48 -4.14
C PHE A 54 -3.59 6.16 -3.25
N ILE A 55 -4.61 7.04 -3.22
CA ILE A 55 -5.83 6.76 -2.46
C ILE A 55 -6.72 5.76 -3.20
N LEU A 56 -6.68 5.76 -4.53
CA LEU A 56 -7.45 4.85 -5.36
C LEU A 56 -7.05 3.40 -5.11
N VAL A 57 -5.76 3.09 -4.96
CA VAL A 57 -5.29 1.74 -4.56
C VAL A 57 -5.89 1.28 -3.22
N ALA A 58 -5.97 2.18 -2.22
CA ALA A 58 -6.54 1.83 -0.92
C ALA A 58 -8.06 1.58 -0.99
N ILE A 59 -8.77 2.35 -1.81
CA ILE A 59 -10.22 2.16 -2.03
C ILE A 59 -10.48 0.86 -2.80
N LEU A 60 -9.67 0.55 -3.83
CA LEU A 60 -9.79 -0.68 -4.62
C LEU A 60 -9.40 -1.94 -3.85
N PHE A 61 -8.49 -1.82 -2.88
CA PHE A 61 -8.12 -2.93 -2.01
C PHE A 61 -9.33 -3.44 -1.21
N LEU A 62 -10.24 -2.55 -0.78
CA LEU A 62 -11.38 -2.91 0.07
C LEU A 62 -12.35 -3.93 -0.58
N PRO A 63 -12.94 -3.69 -1.78
CA PRO A 63 -13.81 -4.67 -2.42
C PRO A 63 -13.04 -5.94 -2.79
N PHE A 64 -11.83 -5.82 -3.32
CA PHE A 64 -11.03 -6.99 -3.67
C PHE A 64 -10.73 -7.91 -2.47
N ASP A 65 -10.42 -7.33 -1.30
CA ASP A 65 -10.20 -8.08 -0.06
C ASP A 65 -11.50 -8.73 0.46
N LEU A 66 -12.62 -8.00 0.42
CA LEU A 66 -13.93 -8.55 0.79
C LEU A 66 -14.37 -9.70 -0.12
N GLU A 67 -14.07 -9.61 -1.41
CA GLU A 67 -14.41 -10.63 -2.39
C GLU A 67 -13.51 -11.87 -2.20
N MET A 68 -12.22 -11.70 -1.94
CA MET A 68 -11.32 -12.79 -1.56
C MET A 68 -11.75 -13.47 -0.25
N SER A 69 -12.18 -12.70 0.75
CA SER A 69 -12.77 -13.26 1.98
C SER A 69 -14.07 -14.02 1.70
N SER A 70 -14.85 -13.60 0.71
CA SER A 70 -16.12 -14.25 0.33
C SER A 70 -15.93 -15.57 -0.43
N ILE A 71 -14.74 -15.82 -0.99
CA ILE A 71 -14.37 -17.10 -1.60
C ILE A 71 -14.10 -18.17 -0.53
N LEU A 72 -13.63 -17.80 0.67
CA LEU A 72 -13.25 -18.74 1.72
C LEU A 72 -14.38 -19.71 2.14
N PRO A 73 -15.63 -19.26 2.40
CA PRO A 73 -16.74 -20.16 2.73
C PRO A 73 -17.01 -21.21 1.65
N TYR A 74 -16.91 -20.81 0.37
CA TYR A 74 -17.06 -21.74 -0.75
C TYR A 74 -15.94 -22.78 -0.75
N VAL A 75 -14.68 -22.36 -0.57
CA VAL A 75 -13.53 -23.29 -0.54
C VAL A 75 -13.68 -24.33 0.55
N VAL A 76 -14.14 -23.93 1.75
CA VAL A 76 -14.35 -24.84 2.88
C VAL A 76 -15.51 -25.82 2.62
N SER A 77 -16.54 -25.40 1.88
CA SER A 77 -17.74 -26.20 1.58
C SER A 77 -17.80 -26.73 0.14
N ALA A 78 -16.68 -26.72 -0.59
CA ALA A 78 -16.64 -27.06 -2.02
C ALA A 78 -17.16 -28.48 -2.30
N TYR A 79 -16.90 -29.42 -1.39
CA TYR A 79 -17.38 -30.80 -1.51
C TYR A 79 -18.91 -30.91 -1.38
N SER A 80 -19.55 -30.13 -0.51
CA SER A 80 -21.00 -30.21 -0.29
C SER A 80 -21.79 -29.46 -1.37
N ASN A 81 -21.24 -28.35 -1.89
CA ASN A 81 -21.94 -27.52 -2.87
C ASN A 81 -21.83 -28.07 -4.31
N GLY A 82 -20.87 -28.96 -4.57
CA GLY A 82 -20.70 -29.64 -5.85
C GLY A 82 -20.57 -28.67 -7.03
N THR A 83 -21.14 -29.05 -8.17
CA THR A 83 -21.11 -28.26 -9.40
C THR A 83 -21.97 -26.99 -9.33
N TYR A 84 -23.02 -26.96 -8.51
CA TYR A 84 -23.89 -25.79 -8.36
C TYR A 84 -23.19 -24.64 -7.62
N GLY A 85 -22.46 -24.93 -6.54
CA GLY A 85 -21.65 -23.90 -5.88
C GLY A 85 -20.54 -23.39 -6.80
N LEU A 86 -19.95 -24.28 -7.60
CA LEU A 86 -18.90 -23.91 -8.55
C LEU A 86 -19.39 -22.93 -9.61
N THR A 87 -20.59 -23.12 -10.16
CA THR A 87 -21.14 -22.18 -11.16
C THR A 87 -21.39 -20.80 -10.57
N ILE A 88 -21.93 -20.73 -9.34
CA ILE A 88 -22.13 -19.46 -8.63
C ILE A 88 -20.79 -18.77 -8.38
N LEU A 89 -19.78 -19.51 -7.91
CA LEU A 89 -18.44 -18.96 -7.68
C LEU A 89 -17.82 -18.43 -8.98
N VAL A 90 -17.95 -19.16 -10.09
CA VAL A 90 -17.43 -18.70 -11.39
C VAL A 90 -18.12 -17.42 -11.86
N ILE A 91 -19.44 -17.30 -11.69
CA ILE A 91 -20.18 -16.07 -12.02
C ILE A 91 -19.69 -14.90 -11.15
N PHE A 92 -19.47 -15.14 -9.86
CA PHE A 92 -18.93 -14.15 -8.93
C PHE A 92 -17.49 -13.72 -9.29
N LEU A 93 -16.62 -14.67 -9.66
CA LEU A 93 -15.27 -14.36 -10.14
C LEU A 93 -15.28 -13.62 -11.48
N LEU A 94 -16.26 -13.88 -12.35
CA LEU A 94 -16.39 -13.13 -13.60
C LEU A 94 -16.73 -11.67 -13.35
N SER A 95 -17.55 -11.34 -12.34
CA SER A 95 -17.80 -9.93 -11.99
C SER A 95 -16.52 -9.22 -11.53
N LEU A 96 -15.62 -9.91 -10.78
CA LEU A 96 -14.29 -9.38 -10.42
C LEU A 96 -13.47 -9.02 -11.65
N VAL A 97 -13.37 -9.97 -12.59
CA VAL A 97 -12.55 -9.78 -13.79
C VAL A 97 -13.08 -8.59 -14.60
N ILE A 98 -14.41 -8.45 -14.72
CA ILE A 98 -15.02 -7.33 -15.44
C ILE A 98 -14.72 -6.00 -14.76
N ALA A 99 -14.90 -5.90 -13.44
CA ALA A 99 -14.59 -4.69 -12.67
C ALA A 99 -13.12 -4.30 -12.78
N PHE A 100 -12.22 -5.28 -12.64
CA PHE A 100 -10.78 -5.06 -12.71
C PHE A 100 -10.31 -4.61 -14.11
N VAL A 101 -10.86 -5.22 -15.17
CA VAL A 101 -10.57 -4.81 -16.55
C VAL A 101 -11.05 -3.37 -16.81
N TYR A 102 -12.21 -2.99 -16.28
CA TYR A 102 -12.72 -1.63 -16.39
C TYR A 102 -11.76 -0.60 -15.76
N GLU A 103 -11.22 -0.90 -14.57
CA GLU A 103 -10.27 -0.04 -13.85
C GLU A 103 -8.92 0.10 -14.56
N ILE A 104 -8.41 -0.97 -15.15
CA ILE A 104 -7.18 -0.92 -15.95
C ILE A 104 -7.38 -0.02 -17.17
N ASN A 105 -8.51 -0.15 -17.87
CA ASN A 105 -8.80 0.67 -19.05
C ASN A 105 -8.96 2.17 -18.71
N LEU A 106 -9.42 2.49 -17.50
CA LEU A 106 -9.45 3.86 -17.00
C LEU A 106 -8.06 4.45 -16.75
N GLY A 107 -7.00 3.63 -16.68
CA GLY A 107 -5.66 4.08 -16.34
C GLY A 107 -5.54 4.63 -14.92
N ALA A 108 -6.47 4.26 -14.03
CA ALA A 108 -6.63 4.85 -12.71
C ALA A 108 -5.42 4.61 -11.77
N LEU A 109 -4.60 3.60 -12.08
CA LEU A 109 -3.38 3.24 -11.34
C LEU A 109 -2.10 3.85 -11.93
N ASN A 110 -2.19 4.61 -13.03
CA ASN A 110 -0.99 5.18 -13.66
C ASN A 110 -0.42 6.32 -12.81
N LEU A 111 0.87 6.21 -12.50
CA LEU A 111 1.62 7.28 -11.86
C LEU A 111 2.17 8.23 -12.91
N GLU A 112 1.47 9.35 -13.11
CA GLU A 112 1.90 10.37 -14.06
C GLU A 112 3.15 11.11 -13.58
N ARG A 113 4.12 11.22 -14.48
CA ARG A 113 5.24 12.16 -14.30
C ARG A 113 4.82 13.52 -14.85
N ARG A 114 4.82 14.54 -13.99
CA ARG A 114 4.57 15.93 -14.43
C ARG A 114 5.69 16.52 -15.28
N TYR A 115 6.88 15.93 -15.28
CA TYR A 115 8.00 16.38 -16.11
C TYR A 115 8.09 15.53 -17.39
N THR A 116 7.68 16.11 -18.51
CA THR A 116 7.96 15.58 -19.85
C THR A 116 9.12 16.36 -20.46
N PRO A 117 10.25 15.73 -20.81
CA PRO A 117 11.35 16.43 -21.47
C PRO A 117 10.87 16.91 -22.84
N ILE A 118 11.07 18.20 -23.12
CA ILE A 118 10.74 18.80 -24.41
C ILE A 118 11.79 18.31 -25.41
N VAL A 119 11.47 17.26 -26.17
CA VAL A 119 12.32 16.76 -27.26
C VAL A 119 12.01 17.59 -28.51
N LYS A 120 12.55 18.80 -28.61
CA LYS A 120 12.51 19.56 -29.87
C LYS A 120 13.56 18.99 -30.83
N PRO A 121 13.19 18.61 -32.07
CA PRO A 121 14.19 18.24 -33.06
C PRO A 121 15.06 19.48 -33.36
N LEU A 122 16.37 19.37 -33.09
CA LEU A 122 17.38 20.41 -33.28
C LEU A 122 17.68 20.76 -34.75
N ILE A 123 16.85 20.27 -35.68
CA ILE A 123 17.11 20.25 -37.12
C ILE A 123 17.21 21.67 -37.71
N ASN A 124 16.51 22.66 -37.13
CA ASN A 124 16.50 24.03 -37.66
C ASN A 124 17.57 24.97 -37.07
N LYS A 125 18.47 24.47 -36.21
CA LYS A 125 19.57 25.25 -35.60
C LYS A 125 20.95 24.93 -36.17
N LEU A 126 21.03 24.03 -37.14
CA LEU A 126 22.26 23.54 -37.79
C LEU A 126 22.43 24.04 -39.24
N TYR A 127 21.45 24.75 -39.80
CA TYR A 127 21.45 25.29 -41.17
C TYR A 127 21.46 26.84 -41.23
N LEU A 128 21.79 27.51 -40.11
CA LEU A 128 22.13 28.93 -40.02
C LEU A 128 23.50 29.05 -39.35
#